data_AF-A0A5C5GB67-F1
#
_entry.id   AF-A0A5C5GB67-F1
#
_cell.length_a   1.000
_cell.length_b   1.000
_cell.length_c   1.000
_cell.angle_alpha   90.00
_cell.angle_beta   90.00
_cell.angle_gamma   90.00
#
_symmetry.space_group_name_H-M   'P 1'
#
loop_
_entity.id
_entity.type
_entity.pdbx_description
1 polymer ?
#
loop_
_entity_poly.entity_id
_entity_poly.type
_entity_poly.pdbx_seq_one_letter_code
_entity_poly.pdbx_strand_id
1 'polypeptide(L)'
;MAVRAAWCRPAASRREFHQGQSSMEETKAPLTEEQKMRRRAARDLGRALFRADFDTANPEATAQERKAAYKDVSRQQTKLGMRMMRRLEQSGFKLVPDPEALARMTEASAEATAA
;
A
#
# COMPACT_ATOMS: atom_id res chain seq x y z
N MET A 1 11.60 -15.36 51.00
CA MET A 1 12.68 -15.10 50.02
C MET A 1 12.10 -14.27 48.89
N ALA A 2 12.41 -12.97 48.86
CA ALA A 2 11.89 -12.01 47.88
C ALA A 2 13.04 -11.61 46.94
N VAL A 3 12.89 -11.87 45.64
CA VAL A 3 13.86 -11.43 44.63
C VAL A 3 13.37 -10.10 44.06
N ARG A 4 14.16 -9.06 44.34
CA ARG A 4 13.96 -7.68 43.89
C ARG A 4 14.11 -7.55 42.38
N ALA A 5 13.30 -6.66 41.81
CA ALA A 5 13.45 -6.09 40.49
C ALA A 5 14.81 -5.38 40.31
N ALA A 6 15.42 -5.54 39.13
CA ALA A 6 16.52 -4.71 38.64
C ALA A 6 16.12 -4.12 37.29
N TRP A 7 15.63 -2.88 37.35
CA TRP A 7 15.46 -1.99 36.21
C TRP A 7 16.82 -1.44 35.74
N CYS A 8 16.81 -0.85 34.54
CA CYS A 8 17.81 0.07 33.98
C CYS A 8 19.04 -0.55 33.31
N ARG A 9 18.89 -0.84 32.01
CA ARG A 9 20.01 -0.80 31.07
C ARG A 9 20.35 0.67 30.78
N PRO A 10 21.58 1.14 31.02
CA PRO A 10 21.95 2.54 30.82
C PRO A 10 21.79 2.98 29.36
N ALA A 11 21.05 4.06 29.14
CA ALA A 11 20.98 4.77 27.87
C ALA A 11 22.27 5.56 27.65
N ALA A 12 23.35 4.87 27.29
CA ALA A 12 24.60 5.49 26.87
C ALA A 12 24.59 5.73 25.36
N SER A 13 24.50 7.01 24.98
CA SER A 13 25.17 7.61 23.82
C SER A 13 25.08 6.85 22.48
N ARG A 14 23.93 6.92 21.79
CA ARG A 14 23.94 6.79 20.32
C ARG A 14 24.16 8.18 19.74
N ARG A 15 25.46 8.47 19.61
CA ARG A 15 26.07 9.63 18.95
C ARG A 15 25.19 10.26 17.88
N GLU A 16 25.03 11.57 18.02
CA GLU A 16 24.96 12.51 16.92
C GLU A 16 26.00 12.13 15.87
N PHE A 17 25.56 11.58 14.75
CA PHE A 17 26.40 11.33 13.59
C PHE A 17 25.53 11.36 12.33
N HIS A 18 25.34 12.57 11.81
CA HIS A 18 25.46 12.96 10.41
C HIS A 18 24.59 14.18 10.10
N GLN A 19 25.16 15.37 10.38
CA GLN A 19 25.04 16.46 9.41
C GLN A 19 25.61 15.98 8.08
N GLY A 20 24.96 16.38 6.98
CA GLY A 20 25.48 16.22 5.63
C GLY A 20 24.93 15.02 4.87
N GLN A 21 23.64 15.03 4.56
CA GLN A 21 23.20 14.50 3.26
C GLN A 21 22.61 15.65 2.46
N SER A 22 23.51 16.26 1.69
CA SER A 22 23.23 17.03 0.50
C SER A 22 22.07 16.41 -0.28
N SER A 23 21.09 17.26 -0.58
CA SER A 23 20.03 17.04 -1.56
C SER A 23 20.64 16.73 -2.93
N MET A 24 20.99 15.47 -3.19
CA MET A 24 20.94 14.98 -4.55
C MET A 24 19.47 14.73 -4.86
N GLU A 25 18.94 15.49 -5.81
CA GLU A 25 17.68 15.16 -6.46
C GLU A 25 17.79 13.76 -7.05
N GLU A 26 17.35 12.76 -6.29
CA GLU A 26 17.05 11.44 -6.80
C GLU A 26 15.95 11.62 -7.83
N THR A 27 16.35 11.69 -9.10
CA THR A 27 15.49 11.46 -10.25
C THR A 27 14.90 10.07 -10.06
N LYS A 28 13.72 10.03 -9.42
CA LYS A 28 12.99 8.78 -9.13
C LYS A 28 12.85 8.04 -10.43
N ALA A 29 13.58 6.92 -10.57
CA ALA A 29 13.49 6.08 -11.75
C ALA A 29 12.01 5.83 -12.07
N PRO A 30 11.59 5.99 -13.33
CA PRO A 30 10.21 5.74 -13.71
C PRO A 30 9.86 4.31 -13.29
N LEU A 31 8.73 4.16 -12.59
CA LEU A 31 8.27 2.85 -12.16
C LEU A 31 8.10 1.96 -13.39
N THR A 32 8.63 0.73 -13.33
CA THR A 32 8.37 -0.27 -14.36
C THR A 32 6.88 -0.59 -14.41
N GLU A 33 6.38 -1.03 -15.57
CA GLU A 33 4.96 -1.38 -15.72
C GLU A 33 4.51 -2.46 -14.74
N GLU A 34 5.38 -3.45 -14.46
CA GLU A 34 5.13 -4.47 -13.44
C GLU A 34 4.96 -3.87 -12.04
N GLN A 35 5.78 -2.87 -11.68
CA GLN A 35 5.67 -2.18 -10.40
C GLN A 35 4.39 -1.35 -10.31
N LYS A 36 3.95 -0.73 -11.41
CA LYS A 36 2.67 -0.01 -11.48
C LYS A 36 1.50 -0.96 -11.28
N MET A 37 1.51 -2.10 -11.97
CA MET A 37 0.49 -3.15 -11.86
C MET A 37 0.42 -3.69 -10.43
N ARG A 38 1.56 -3.99 -9.82
CA ARG A 38 1.63 -4.43 -8.42
C ARG A 38 1.07 -3.40 -7.46
N ARG A 39 1.43 -2.12 -7.61
CA ARG A 39 0.88 -1.04 -6.77
C ARG A 39 -0.62 -0.84 -6.98
N ARG A 40 -1.12 -1.04 -8.21
CA ARG A 40 -2.55 -0.98 -8.51
C ARG A 40 -3.30 -2.10 -7.80
N ALA A 41 -2.84 -3.35 -7.94
CA ALA A 41 -3.40 -4.50 -7.21
C ALA A 41 -3.43 -4.28 -5.70
N ALA A 42 -2.36 -3.70 -5.12
CA ALA A 42 -2.32 -3.36 -3.70
C ALA A 42 -3.41 -2.37 -3.27
N ARG A 43 -3.62 -1.33 -4.08
CA ARG A 43 -4.64 -0.31 -3.82
C ARG A 43 -6.03 -0.91 -3.92
N ASP A 44 -6.25 -1.76 -4.93
CA ASP A 44 -7.54 -2.42 -5.13
C ASP A 44 -7.86 -3.36 -3.97
N LEU A 45 -6.87 -4.13 -3.49
CA LEU A 45 -7.01 -4.99 -2.32
C LEU A 45 -7.34 -4.20 -1.05
N GLY A 46 -6.59 -3.12 -0.78
CA GLY A 46 -6.85 -2.26 0.38
C GLY A 46 -8.22 -1.58 0.32
N ARG A 47 -8.66 -1.17 -0.88
CA ARG A 47 -9.98 -0.59 -1.08
C ARG A 47 -11.11 -1.60 -0.90
N ALA A 48 -10.92 -2.83 -1.39
CA ALA A 48 -11.89 -3.90 -1.25
C ALA A 48 -12.11 -4.26 0.22
N LEU A 49 -11.03 -4.38 1.00
CA LEU A 49 -11.12 -4.62 2.43
C LEU A 49 -11.84 -3.48 3.15
N PHE A 50 -11.42 -2.23 2.91
CA PHE A 50 -12.10 -1.08 3.49
C PHE A 50 -13.59 -1.07 3.18
N ARG A 51 -14.00 -1.39 1.95
CA ARG A 51 -15.41 -1.44 1.57
C ARG A 51 -16.16 -2.52 2.33
N ALA A 52 -15.60 -3.73 2.42
CA ALA A 52 -16.22 -4.82 3.17
C ALA A 52 -16.47 -4.43 4.64
N ASP A 53 -15.46 -3.85 5.29
CA ASP A 53 -15.57 -3.39 6.68
C ASP A 53 -16.55 -2.22 6.82
N PHE A 54 -16.49 -1.25 5.91
CA PHE A 54 -17.30 -0.04 5.96
C PHE A 54 -18.77 -0.30 5.65
N ASP A 55 -19.08 -1.13 4.65
CA ASP A 55 -20.44 -1.51 4.27
C ASP A 55 -21.08 -2.37 5.37
N THR A 56 -20.28 -3.21 6.05
CA THR A 56 -20.75 -3.98 7.22
C THR A 56 -21.08 -3.08 8.41
N ALA A 57 -20.25 -2.07 8.66
CA ALA A 57 -20.46 -1.13 9.76
C ALA A 57 -21.52 -0.05 9.44
N ASN A 58 -21.74 0.26 8.16
CA ASN A 58 -22.64 1.32 7.70
C ASN A 58 -23.45 0.84 6.49
N PRO A 59 -24.44 -0.04 6.69
CA PRO A 59 -25.22 -0.62 5.60
C PRO A 59 -26.02 0.41 4.78
N GLU A 60 -26.35 1.56 5.37
CA GLU A 60 -27.11 2.64 4.73
C GLU A 60 -26.22 3.73 4.09
N ALA A 61 -24.89 3.61 4.21
CA ALA A 61 -24.01 4.67 3.78
C ALA A 61 -24.04 4.89 2.26
N THR A 62 -24.11 6.17 1.90
CA THR A 62 -24.15 6.58 0.51
C THR A 62 -22.79 6.39 -0.17
N ALA A 63 -22.78 6.42 -1.50
CA ALA A 63 -21.54 6.35 -2.27
C ALA A 63 -20.59 7.55 -2.00
N GLN A 64 -21.14 8.70 -1.60
CA GLN A 64 -20.34 9.90 -1.32
C GLN A 64 -19.64 9.81 0.03
N GLU A 65 -20.33 9.36 1.06
CA GLU A 65 -19.76 9.15 2.41
C GLU A 65 -18.65 8.11 2.38
N ARG A 66 -18.83 7.03 1.61
CA ARG A 66 -17.77 6.02 1.39
C ARG A 66 -16.51 6.60 0.77
N LYS A 67 -16.66 7.49 -0.22
CA LYS A 67 -15.52 8.14 -0.87
C LYS A 67 -14.82 9.10 0.09
N ALA A 68 -15.59 9.86 0.87
CA ALA A 68 -15.04 10.77 1.88
C ALA A 68 -14.25 9.99 2.94
N ALA A 69 -14.86 8.96 3.55
CA ALA A 69 -14.23 8.12 4.54
C ALA A 69 -12.97 7.41 4.02
N TYR A 70 -12.99 6.94 2.76
CA TYR A 70 -11.82 6.30 2.16
C TYR A 70 -10.66 7.27 1.96
N LYS A 71 -10.91 8.56 1.72
CA LYS A 71 -9.85 9.54 1.41
C LYS A 71 -8.82 9.62 2.53
N ASP A 72 -9.29 9.63 3.78
CA ASP A 72 -8.46 9.78 4.97
C ASP A 72 -7.66 8.52 5.28
N VAL A 73 -8.25 7.34 5.05
CA VAL A 73 -7.61 6.04 5.33
C VAL A 73 -6.87 5.44 4.13
N SER A 74 -7.01 6.01 2.93
CA SER A 74 -6.52 5.47 1.66
C SER A 74 -5.05 5.06 1.67
N ARG A 75 -4.19 5.90 2.28
CA ARG A 75 -2.74 5.63 2.39
C ARG A 75 -2.45 4.45 3.31
N GLN A 76 -3.18 4.35 4.43
CA GLN A 76 -3.01 3.25 5.39
C GLN A 76 -3.50 1.93 4.79
N GLN A 77 -4.67 1.95 4.14
CA GLN A 77 -5.23 0.79 3.46
C GLN A 77 -4.37 0.30 2.31
N THR A 78 -3.76 1.22 1.54
CA THR A 78 -2.78 0.84 0.50
C THR A 78 -1.55 0.13 1.10
N LYS A 79 -1.03 0.62 2.24
CA LYS A 79 0.08 -0.06 2.94
C LYS A 79 -0.33 -1.44 3.44
N LEU A 80 -1.56 -1.59 3.92
CA LEU A 80 -2.11 -2.87 4.34
C LEU A 80 -2.21 -3.85 3.15
N GLY A 81 -2.77 -3.40 2.03
CA GLY A 81 -2.85 -4.19 0.80
C GLY A 81 -1.47 -4.64 0.30
N MET A 82 -0.46 -3.77 0.36
CA MET A 82 0.93 -4.15 0.05
C MET A 82 1.47 -5.23 0.99
N ARG A 83 1.18 -5.16 2.30
CA ARG A 83 1.60 -6.18 3.27
C ARG A 83 0.90 -7.51 3.01
N MET A 84 -0.39 -7.49 2.69
CA MET A 84 -1.16 -8.69 2.35
C MET A 84 -0.61 -9.37 1.10
N MET A 85 -0.34 -8.62 0.04
CA MET A 85 0.29 -9.18 -1.17
C MET A 85 1.66 -9.82 -0.86
N ARG A 86 2.50 -9.16 -0.04
CA ARG A 86 3.77 -9.76 0.38
C ARG A 86 3.58 -11.07 1.14
N ARG A 87 2.55 -11.16 2.00
CA ARG A 87 2.23 -12.41 2.71
C ARG A 87 1.76 -13.51 1.75
N LEU A 88 0.94 -13.17 0.76
CA LEU A 88 0.48 -14.12 -0.27
C LEU A 88 1.66 -14.64 -1.10
N GLU A 89 2.59 -13.78 -1.47
CA GLU A 89 3.82 -14.17 -2.16
C GLU A 89 4.71 -15.08 -1.29
N GLN A 90 4.81 -14.80 0.00
CA GLN A 90 5.53 -15.65 0.95
C GLN A 90 4.88 -17.03 1.11
N SER A 91 3.54 -17.11 1.02
CA SER A 91 2.82 -18.39 1.06
C SER A 91 2.77 -19.10 -0.29
N GLY A 92 3.53 -18.65 -1.29
CA GLY A 92 3.68 -19.30 -2.60
C GLY A 92 2.65 -18.89 -3.65
N PHE A 93 1.78 -17.93 -3.37
CA PHE A 93 0.80 -17.43 -4.34
C PHE A 93 1.39 -16.28 -5.14
N LYS A 94 1.20 -16.28 -6.45
CA LYS A 94 1.57 -15.16 -7.33
C LYS A 94 0.31 -14.52 -7.91
N LEU A 95 0.24 -13.19 -7.84
CA LEU A 95 -0.75 -12.45 -8.61
C LEU A 95 -0.31 -12.44 -10.08
N VAL A 96 -1.12 -13.06 -10.93
CA VAL A 96 -0.98 -12.99 -12.39
C VAL A 96 -2.13 -12.12 -12.89
N PRO A 97 -1.85 -11.06 -13.69
CA PRO A 97 -2.90 -10.30 -14.32
C PRO A 97 -3.66 -11.19 -15.30
N ASP A 98 -4.99 -11.06 -15.31
CA ASP A 98 -5.83 -11.76 -16.27
C ASP A 98 -5.52 -11.26 -17.69
N PRO A 99 -5.12 -12.14 -18.63
CA PRO A 99 -4.75 -11.75 -19.98
C PRO A 99 -5.90 -11.10 -20.75
N GLU A 100 -7.15 -11.50 -20.52
CA GLU A 100 -8.30 -10.93 -21.22
C GLU A 100 -8.59 -9.50 -20.75
N ALA A 101 -8.52 -9.27 -19.44
CA ALA A 101 -8.63 -7.93 -18.87
C ALA A 101 -7.48 -7.00 -19.32
N LEU A 102 -6.27 -7.54 -19.49
CA LEU A 102 -5.12 -6.80 -19.99
C LEU A 102 -5.32 -6.35 -21.45
N ALA A 103 -5.82 -7.25 -22.32
CA ALA A 103 -6.09 -6.96 -23.72
C ALA A 103 -7.11 -5.81 -23.88
N ARG A 104 -8.21 -5.84 -23.11
CA ARG A 104 -9.22 -4.76 -23.09
C ARG A 104 -8.62 -3.42 -22.64
N MET A 105 -7.68 -3.44 -21.68
CA MET A 105 -7.02 -2.21 -21.23
C MET A 105 -6.09 -1.62 -22.29
N THR A 106 -5.40 -2.46 -23.07
CA THR A 106 -4.51 -2.00 -24.13
C THR A 106 -5.28 -1.46 -25.34
N GLU A 107 -6.39 -2.11 -25.70
CA GLU A 107 -7.27 -1.65 -26.79
C GLU A 107 -7.95 -0.33 -26.43
N ALA A 108 -8.47 -0.20 -25.20
CA ALA A 108 -9.05 1.05 -24.72
C ALA A 108 -8.04 2.20 -24.65
N SER A 109 -6.77 1.90 -24.36
CA SER A 109 -5.71 2.91 -24.34
C SER A 109 -5.28 3.33 -25.76
N ALA A 110 -5.35 2.42 -26.73
CA ALA A 110 -5.03 2.70 -28.13
C ALA A 110 -6.13 3.54 -28.80
N GLU A 111 -7.40 3.26 -28.49
CA GLU A 111 -8.53 4.03 -29.01
C GLU A 111 -8.56 5.46 -28.46
N ALA A 112 -8.19 5.65 -27.18
CA ALA A 112 -8.10 6.97 -26.55
C ALA A 112 -6.94 7.85 -27.03
N THR A 113 -5.98 7.30 -27.80
CA THR A 113 -4.91 8.07 -28.44
C THR A 113 -5.16 8.35 -29.93
N ALA A 114 -6.19 7.72 -30.51
CA ALA A 114 -6.60 7.93 -31.90
C ALA A 114 -7.78 8.94 -32.04
N ALA A 115 -8.31 9.44 -30.92
CA ALA A 115 -9.35 10.46 -30.83
C ALA A 115 -8.77 11.81 -30.38
#